data_AF-A0A1Z8WTG8-F1
#
_entry.id   AF-A0A1Z8WTG8-F1
#
_cell.length_a   1.000
_cell.length_b   1.000
_cell.length_c   1.000
_cell.angle_alpha   90.00
_cell.angle_beta   90.00
_cell.angle_gamma   90.00
#
_symmetry.space_group_name_H-M   'P 1'
#
loop_
_entity.id
_entity.type
_entity.pdbx_description
1 polymer ?
#
loop_
_entity_poly.entity_id
_entity_poly.type
_entity_poly.pdbx_seq_one_letter_code
_entity_poly.pdbx_strand_id
1 'polypeptide(L)' 'MTTQEIYIKAGLDNQEIKSMPYYIEGNLDDDFFDSTAYEKLYEYFAFVTYEMPYGTAKARDGDPDIWILDRLEELNESR' A
#
# COMPACT_ATOMS: atom_id res chain seq x y z
N MET A 1 -10.80 -9.85 2.42
CA MET A 1 -10.15 -9.62 1.11
C MET A 1 -8.67 -9.86 1.31
N THR A 2 -8.04 -10.57 0.40
CA THR A 2 -6.61 -10.93 0.51
C THR A 2 -5.75 -9.82 -0.09
N THR A 3 -4.51 -9.63 0.40
CA THR A 3 -3.53 -8.69 -0.21
C THR A 3 -3.33 -8.94 -1.72
N GLN A 4 -3.39 -10.19 -2.18
CA GLN A 4 -3.28 -10.50 -3.62
C GLN A 4 -4.45 -9.90 -4.43
N GLU A 5 -5.67 -9.98 -3.90
CA GLU A 5 -6.84 -9.36 -4.55
C GLU A 5 -6.74 -7.82 -4.55
N ILE A 6 -6.17 -7.24 -3.49
CA ILE A 6 -5.93 -5.79 -3.41
C ILE A 6 -4.97 -5.36 -4.51
N TYR A 7 -3.83 -6.04 -4.65
CA TYR A 7 -2.83 -5.68 -5.65
C TYR A 7 -3.41 -5.71 -7.06
N ILE A 8 -4.18 -6.74 -7.39
CA ILE A 8 -4.84 -6.84 -8.70
C ILE A 8 -5.84 -5.70 -8.91
N LYS A 9 -6.65 -5.37 -7.89
CA LYS A 9 -7.65 -4.30 -7.98
C LYS A 9 -7.04 -2.90 -8.03
N ALA A 10 -5.92 -2.69 -7.36
CA ALA A 10 -5.15 -1.45 -7.42
C ALA A 10 -4.37 -1.32 -8.74
N GLY A 11 -4.29 -2.39 -9.55
CA GLY A 11 -3.64 -2.35 -10.86
C GLY A 11 -2.12 -2.54 -10.80
N LEU A 12 -1.62 -3.22 -9.77
CA LEU A 12 -0.21 -3.57 -9.68
C LEU A 12 0.14 -4.63 -10.73
N ASP A 13 1.33 -4.50 -11.32
CA ASP A 13 1.89 -5.49 -12.21
C ASP A 13 2.68 -6.57 -11.46
N ASN A 14 3.18 -7.55 -12.21
CA ASN A 14 3.89 -8.69 -11.62
C ASN A 14 5.24 -8.34 -10.98
N GLN A 15 5.90 -7.24 -11.39
CA GLN A 15 7.15 -6.80 -10.79
C GLN A 15 6.87 -6.06 -9.48
N GLU A 16 5.88 -5.17 -9.48
CA GLU A 16 5.42 -4.45 -8.28
C GLU A 16 4.91 -5.43 -7.22
N ILE A 17 4.10 -6.42 -7.59
CA ILE A 17 3.63 -7.44 -6.64
C ILE A 17 4.79 -8.20 -6.00
N LYS A 18 5.87 -8.45 -6.75
CA LYS A 18 7.05 -9.15 -6.24
C LYS A 18 7.88 -8.27 -5.31
N SER A 19 7.87 -6.95 -5.47
CA SER A 19 8.59 -6.04 -4.56
C SER A 19 7.82 -5.77 -3.26
N MET A 20 6.49 -5.88 -3.25
CA MET A 20 5.65 -5.59 -2.06
C MET A 20 6.09 -6.25 -0.75
N PRO A 21 6.44 -7.56 -0.69
CA PRO A 21 6.88 -8.17 0.56
C PRO A 21 8.11 -7.48 1.17
N TYR A 22 9.04 -7.02 0.32
CA TYR A 22 10.25 -6.37 0.79
C TYR A 22 9.99 -4.96 1.33
N TYR A 23 9.02 -4.23 0.78
CA TYR A 23 8.58 -2.95 1.34
C TYR A 23 7.88 -3.14 2.69
N ILE A 24 7.01 -4.16 2.81
CA ILE A 24 6.31 -4.47 4.06
C ILE A 24 7.31 -4.87 5.17
N GLU A 25 8.30 -5.70 4.84
CA GLU A 25 9.32 -6.13 5.80
C GLU A 25 10.38 -5.05 6.10
N GLY A 26 10.36 -3.90 5.42
CA GLY A 26 11.38 -2.85 5.57
C GLY A 26 12.77 -3.26 5.08
N ASN A 27 12.85 -4.21 4.15
CA ASN A 27 14.08 -4.86 3.67
C ASN A 27 14.61 -4.28 2.34
N LEU A 28 14.03 -3.19 1.84
CA LEU A 28 14.50 -2.47 0.65
C LEU A 28 15.17 -1.15 1.03
N ASP A 29 16.32 -0.88 0.41
CA ASP A 29 16.96 0.44 0.46
C ASP A 29 16.16 1.49 -0.35
N ASP A 30 15.33 1.03 -1.29
CA ASP A 30 14.44 1.87 -2.10
C ASP A 30 13.20 2.28 -1.28
N ASP A 31 12.88 3.57 -1.30
CA ASP A 31 11.73 4.11 -0.61
C ASP A 31 10.42 3.65 -1.28
N PHE A 32 9.51 3.06 -0.51
CA PHE A 32 8.18 2.68 -1.00
C PHE A 32 7.45 3.90 -1.57
N PHE A 33 7.61 5.07 -0.96
CA PHE A 33 6.96 6.32 -1.36
C PHE A 33 7.31 6.72 -2.81
N ASP A 34 8.52 6.42 -3.27
CA ASP A 34 8.99 6.74 -4.62
C ASP A 34 8.60 5.68 -5.67
N SER A 35 7.88 4.62 -5.27
CA SER A 35 7.52 3.51 -6.15
C SER A 35 6.20 3.75 -6.91
N THR A 36 6.08 3.17 -8.12
CA THR A 36 4.81 3.14 -8.85
C THR A 36 3.75 2.29 -8.14
N ALA A 37 4.16 1.35 -7.29
CA ALA A 37 3.28 0.58 -6.44
C ALA A 37 2.58 1.47 -5.41
N TYR A 38 3.30 2.43 -4.82
CA TYR A 38 2.73 3.41 -3.90
C TYR A 38 1.63 4.24 -4.57
N GLU A 39 1.89 4.84 -5.73
CA GLU A 39 0.90 5.68 -6.43
C GLU A 39 -0.43 4.92 -6.66
N LYS A 40 -0.33 3.66 -7.10
CA LYS A 40 -1.48 2.79 -7.37
C LYS A 40 -2.24 2.41 -6.11
N LEU A 41 -1.53 2.03 -5.05
CA LEU A 41 -2.14 1.68 -3.77
C LEU A 41 -2.76 2.90 -3.10
N TYR A 42 -2.10 4.06 -3.18
CA TYR A 42 -2.63 5.32 -2.70
C TYR A 42 -3.94 5.67 -3.40
N GLU A 43 -3.98 5.64 -4.74
CA GLU A 43 -5.22 5.89 -5.49
C GLU A 43 -6.34 4.92 -5.08
N TYR A 44 -6.01 3.63 -4.97
CA TYR A 44 -6.97 2.60 -4.60
C TYR A 44 -7.55 2.80 -3.19
N PHE A 45 -6.69 3.09 -2.21
CA PHE A 45 -7.13 3.24 -0.82
C PHE A 45 -7.78 4.59 -0.53
N ALA A 46 -7.29 5.68 -1.14
CA ALA A 46 -7.79 7.03 -0.89
C ALA A 46 -9.08 7.35 -1.68
N PHE A 47 -9.19 6.90 -2.93
CA PHE A 47 -10.25 7.36 -3.84
C PHE A 47 -11.14 6.26 -4.41
N VAL A 48 -10.68 5.01 -4.51
CA VAL A 48 -11.51 3.90 -5.01
C VAL A 48 -12.30 3.26 -3.87
N THR A 49 -11.62 2.90 -2.78
CA THR A 49 -12.25 2.22 -1.64
C THR A 49 -12.66 3.17 -0.51
N TYR A 50 -12.02 4.35 -0.43
CA TYR A 50 -12.17 5.32 0.66
C TYR A 50 -11.83 4.71 2.05
N GLU A 51 -10.99 3.68 2.09
CA GLU A 51 -10.52 3.08 3.35
C GLU A 51 -9.46 3.96 4.03
N MET A 52 -8.62 4.67 3.25
CA MET A 52 -7.62 5.57 3.80
C MET A 52 -8.30 6.83 4.38
N PRO A 53 -8.05 7.18 5.66
CA PRO A 53 -8.59 8.39 6.24
C PRO A 53 -8.14 9.63 5.47
N TYR A 54 -9.05 10.57 5.22
CA TYR A 54 -8.73 11.80 4.48
C TYR A 54 -7.58 12.60 5.10
N GLY A 55 -7.50 12.64 6.44
CA GLY A 55 -6.39 13.27 7.15
C GLY A 55 -5.02 12.66 6.84
N THR A 56 -4.96 11.34 6.77
CA THR A 56 -3.77 10.57 6.38
C THR A 56 -3.46 10.78 4.90
N ALA A 57 -4.45 10.70 4.01
CA ALA A 57 -4.27 10.95 2.58
C ALA A 57 -3.72 12.36 2.28
N LYS A 58 -4.00 13.33 3.16
CA LYS A 58 -3.46 14.70 3.07
C LYS A 58 -2.16 14.91 3.84
N ALA A 59 -1.54 13.86 4.37
CA ALA A 59 -0.35 13.90 5.20
C ALA A 59 -0.49 14.86 6.41
N ARG A 60 -1.70 14.99 6.96
CA ARG A 60 -1.99 15.88 8.09
C ARG A 60 -2.03 15.14 9.41
N ASP A 61 -2.65 13.97 9.40
CA ASP A 61 -2.93 13.18 10.60
C ASP A 61 -2.06 11.90 10.64
N GLY A 62 -1.24 11.66 9.60
CA GLY A 62 -0.31 10.53 9.43
C GLY A 62 0.18 10.44 7.99
N ASP A 63 1.14 9.55 7.73
CA ASP A 63 1.78 9.41 6.41
C ASP A 63 1.10 8.32 5.55
N PRO A 64 0.74 8.60 4.29
CA PRO A 64 -0.01 7.64 3.45
C PRO A 64 0.75 6.33 3.15
N ASP A 65 2.04 6.41 2.91
CA ASP A 65 2.93 5.29 2.62
C ASP A 65 3.02 4.34 3.81
N ILE A 66 3.27 4.87 5.01
CA ILE A 66 3.26 4.10 6.26
C ILE A 66 1.90 3.42 6.45
N TRP A 67 0.80 4.18 6.31
CA TRP A 67 -0.54 3.63 6.48
C TRP A 67 -0.83 2.48 5.51
N ILE A 68 -0.38 2.58 4.25
CA ILE A 68 -0.56 1.51 3.26
C ILE A 68 0.21 0.26 3.69
N LEU A 69 1.47 0.39 4.09
CA LEU A 69 2.29 -0.75 4.50
C LEU A 69 1.72 -1.45 5.73
N ASP A 70 1.37 -0.70 6.77
CA ASP A 70 0.73 -1.21 7.99
C ASP A 70 -0.57 -1.94 7.63
N ARG A 71 -1.39 -1.36 6.77
CA ARG A 71 -2.67 -1.97 6.34
C ARG A 71 -2.46 -3.30 5.62
N LEU A 72 -1.44 -3.40 4.78
CA LEU A 72 -1.11 -4.63 4.06
C LEU A 72 -0.51 -5.69 4.99
N GLU A 73 0.28 -5.28 5.99
CA GLU A 73 0.82 -6.15 7.03
C GLU A 73 -0.30 -6.76 7.88
N GLU A 74 -1.23 -5.94 8.40
CA GLU A 74 -2.40 -6.40 9.16
C GLU A 74 -3.22 -7.46 8.41
N LEU A 75 -3.40 -7.25 7.10
CA LEU A 75 -4.13 -8.16 6.21
C LEU A 75 -3.36 -9.45 5.88
N ASN A 76 -2.04 -9.46 6.04
CA ASN A 76 -1.22 -10.67 5.92
C ASN A 76 -1.23 -11.48 7.21
N GLU A 77 -1.19 -10.83 8.38
CA GLU A 77 -1.25 -11.49 9.69
C GLU A 77 -2.62 -12.05 10.03
N SER A 78 -3.69 -11.43 9.52
CA SER A 78 -5.08 -11.85 9.72
C SER A 78 -5.49 -13.09 8.89
N ARG A 79 -4.55 -13.81 8.29
CA ARG A 79 -4.78 -14.96 7.40
C ARG A 79 -4.61 -16.32 8.08
#